data_AF-A0A4Q5SZX4-F1
#
_entry.id   AF-A0A4Q5SZX4-F1
#
_cell.length_a   1.000
_cell.length_b   1.000
_cell.length_c   1.000
_cell.angle_alpha   90.00
_cell.angle_beta   90.00
_cell.angle_gamma   90.00
#
_symmetry.space_group_name_H-M   'P 1'
#
loop_
_entity.id
_entity.type
_entity.pdbx_description
1 polymer ?
#
loop_
_entity_poly.entity_id
_entity_poly.type
_entity_poly.pdbx_seq_one_letter_code
_entity_poly.pdbx_strand_id
1 'polypeptide(L)'
;LGSLLAGSLSSDGGAMQLSSGMAGFGFALALPFALFAMFPNWLNALPKSGGWLTTVKVVLGFLEVALAFKFLSNADLVMHWGLLKREMFIGIWIVVFALLTLYLFGFIRFKHDSPIKKLPKVRMILGLLTGAFTLYLVPGVTNTKYNNLSLISGFPPPLYYSIYPQKSQCILSLNCTKDYDQGLQMAREQGKPMLIDFTGYACVNCRRMEENVWTQPAVYKLLKEKFIIVSLYVDDKKKLPAAEQFTYTTKDGLTKDITTVGDKWATFQTENFKNNSQPWYVIMNTNEALMTHPVGYVPDAAEYLKWLEAGLAAYDKTTAGK
;
A
#
# COMPACT_ATOMS: atom_id res chain seq x y z
N LEU A 1 -9.13 3.40 9.96
CA LEU A 1 -8.17 3.48 11.08
C LEU A 1 -7.26 4.70 10.97
N GLY A 2 -6.51 4.92 9.87
CA GLY A 2 -5.67 6.11 9.70
C GLY A 2 -6.41 7.45 9.89
N SER A 3 -7.57 7.62 9.25
CA SER A 3 -8.43 8.82 9.41
C SER A 3 -9.00 8.99 10.82
N LEU A 4 -9.38 7.88 11.47
CA LEU A 4 -9.85 7.87 12.87
C LEU A 4 -8.73 8.25 13.84
N LEU A 5 -7.50 7.80 13.58
CA LEU A 5 -6.32 8.15 14.37
C LEU A 5 -5.96 9.64 14.18
N ALA A 6 -6.06 10.19 12.97
CA ALA A 6 -5.88 11.63 12.71
C ALA A 6 -6.93 12.48 13.43
N GLY A 7 -8.21 12.11 13.29
CA GLY A 7 -9.31 12.81 13.94
C GLY A 7 -9.21 12.76 15.46
N SER A 8 -8.67 11.66 16.00
CA SER A 8 -8.47 11.51 17.44
C SER A 8 -7.37 12.39 18.02
N LEU A 9 -6.43 12.85 17.20
CA LEU A 9 -5.35 13.77 17.61
C LEU A 9 -5.77 15.24 17.58
N SER A 10 -6.81 15.57 16.80
CA SER A 10 -7.13 16.95 16.41
C SER A 10 -8.37 17.53 17.11
N SER A 11 -9.03 16.78 18.00
CA SER A 11 -10.33 17.20 18.55
C SER A 11 -10.55 16.78 20.01
N ASP A 12 -11.14 17.68 20.79
CA ASP A 12 -11.75 17.37 22.08
C ASP A 12 -12.84 16.31 21.83
N GLY A 13 -12.67 15.09 22.35
CA GLY A 13 -13.51 13.94 22.03
C GLY A 13 -12.87 12.87 21.12
N GLY A 14 -11.60 13.02 20.74
CA GLY A 14 -10.85 12.04 19.96
C GLY A 14 -10.81 10.63 20.58
N ALA A 15 -10.72 10.55 21.91
CA ALA A 15 -10.84 9.29 22.65
C ALA A 15 -12.20 8.60 22.45
N MET A 16 -13.28 9.37 22.30
CA MET A 16 -14.63 8.84 22.09
C MET A 16 -14.87 8.38 20.64
N GLN A 17 -14.28 9.06 19.65
CA GLN A 17 -14.26 8.56 18.28
C GLN A 17 -13.48 7.25 18.16
N LEU A 18 -12.31 7.16 18.81
CA LEU A 18 -11.53 5.92 18.83
C LEU A 18 -12.29 4.79 19.54
N SER A 19 -12.86 5.08 20.71
CA SER A 19 -13.63 4.11 21.50
C SER A 19 -14.85 3.60 20.74
N SER A 20 -15.62 4.49 20.09
CA SER A 20 -16.78 4.09 19.29
C SER A 20 -16.37 3.28 18.04
N GLY A 21 -15.28 3.65 17.37
CA GLY A 21 -14.72 2.89 16.26
C GLY A 21 -14.27 1.48 16.68
N MET A 22 -13.57 1.35 17.80
CA MET A 22 -13.14 0.05 18.34
C MET A 22 -14.32 -0.79 18.84
N ALA A 23 -15.31 -0.17 19.49
CA ALA A 23 -16.52 -0.85 19.94
C ALA A 23 -17.34 -1.40 18.75
N GLY A 24 -17.51 -0.61 17.69
CA GLY A 24 -18.19 -1.06 16.47
C GLY A 24 -17.46 -2.24 15.80
N PHE A 25 -16.13 -2.20 15.75
CA PHE A 25 -15.32 -3.31 15.22
C PHE A 25 -15.45 -4.57 16.08
N GLY A 26 -15.36 -4.43 17.40
CA GLY A 26 -15.53 -5.55 18.34
C GLY A 26 -16.92 -6.18 18.24
N PHE A 27 -17.96 -5.35 18.15
CA PHE A 27 -19.34 -5.81 17.97
C PHE A 27 -19.51 -6.58 16.65
N ALA A 28 -18.98 -6.05 15.55
CA ALA A 28 -19.03 -6.72 14.25
C ALA A 28 -18.35 -8.10 14.26
N LEU A 29 -17.20 -8.23 14.94
CA LEU A 29 -16.51 -9.52 15.10
C LEU A 29 -17.24 -10.49 16.03
N ALA A 30 -17.92 -9.98 17.07
CA ALA A 30 -18.68 -10.81 18.01
C ALA A 30 -20.03 -11.28 17.43
N LEU A 31 -20.59 -10.53 16.48
CA LEU A 31 -21.93 -10.75 15.95
C LEU A 31 -22.15 -12.17 15.39
N PRO A 32 -21.25 -12.77 14.58
CA PRO A 32 -21.44 -14.15 14.11
C PRO A 32 -21.53 -15.15 15.25
N PHE A 33 -20.67 -15.02 16.27
CA PHE A 33 -20.67 -15.91 17.43
C PHE A 33 -21.92 -15.74 18.28
N ALA A 34 -22.36 -14.49 18.50
CA ALA A 34 -23.60 -14.18 19.20
C ALA A 34 -24.83 -14.76 18.46
N LEU A 35 -24.88 -14.63 17.14
CA LEU A 35 -25.94 -15.22 16.31
C LEU A 35 -25.93 -16.75 16.39
N PHE A 36 -24.77 -17.40 16.28
CA PHE A 36 -24.67 -18.85 16.44
C PHE A 36 -25.08 -19.33 17.84
N ALA A 37 -24.80 -18.53 18.89
CA ALA A 37 -25.25 -18.84 20.24
C ALA A 37 -26.77 -18.66 20.43
N MET A 38 -27.37 -17.62 19.82
CA MET A 38 -28.81 -17.35 19.91
C MET A 38 -29.66 -18.31 19.06
N PHE A 39 -29.09 -18.90 18.00
CA PHE A 39 -29.80 -19.82 17.09
C PHE A 39 -29.14 -21.21 17.06
N PRO A 40 -29.40 -22.08 18.05
CA PRO A 40 -28.79 -23.42 18.15
C PRO A 40 -29.01 -24.31 16.92
N ASN A 41 -30.10 -24.10 16.18
CA ASN A 41 -30.41 -24.83 14.96
C ASN A 41 -29.41 -24.53 13.82
N TRP A 42 -28.75 -23.37 13.82
CA TRP A 42 -27.70 -23.05 12.85
C TRP A 42 -26.38 -23.76 13.18
N LEU A 43 -26.09 -23.96 14.47
CA LEU A 43 -24.96 -24.78 14.90
C LEU A 43 -25.12 -26.23 14.43
N ASN A 44 -26.35 -26.75 14.45
CA ASN A 44 -26.66 -28.10 13.98
C ASN A 44 -26.54 -28.28 12.46
N ALA A 45 -26.50 -27.18 11.68
CA ALA A 45 -26.30 -27.21 10.23
C ALA A 45 -24.80 -27.30 9.83
N LEU A 46 -23.87 -27.08 10.77
CA LEU A 46 -22.45 -27.22 10.52
C LEU A 46 -22.08 -28.71 10.44
N PRO A 47 -21.33 -29.14 9.41
CA PRO A 47 -20.85 -30.52 9.34
C PRO A 47 -19.96 -30.82 10.55
N LYS A 48 -20.09 -32.03 11.11
CA LYS A 48 -19.22 -32.50 12.21
C LYS A 48 -17.75 -32.31 11.83
N SER A 49 -16.91 -31.97 12.81
CA SER A 49 -15.46 -31.74 12.69
C SER A 49 -14.71 -32.99 12.21
N GLY A 50 -14.82 -33.30 10.92
CA GLY A 50 -14.12 -34.39 10.23
C GLY A 50 -12.98 -33.88 9.34
N GLY A 51 -12.59 -34.66 8.33
CA GLY A 51 -11.47 -34.35 7.41
C GLY A 51 -11.60 -33.03 6.62
N TRP A 52 -12.82 -32.48 6.49
CA TRP A 52 -13.03 -31.14 5.95
C TRP A 52 -12.35 -30.06 6.81
N LEU A 53 -12.47 -30.14 8.14
CA LEU A 53 -11.88 -29.14 9.03
C LEU A 53 -10.35 -29.19 9.00
N THR A 54 -9.77 -30.39 8.85
CA THR A 54 -8.32 -30.53 8.60
C THR A 54 -7.92 -29.83 7.30
N THR A 55 -8.71 -30.00 6.23
CA THR A 55 -8.45 -29.33 4.95
C THR A 55 -8.48 -27.81 5.09
N VAL A 56 -9.47 -27.26 5.80
CA VAL A 56 -9.57 -25.83 6.08
C VAL A 56 -8.34 -25.33 6.84
N LYS A 57 -7.88 -26.04 7.88
CA LYS A 57 -6.69 -25.67 8.65
C LYS A 57 -5.43 -25.64 7.80
N VAL A 58 -5.24 -26.63 6.93
CA VAL A 58 -4.08 -26.66 6.02
C VAL A 58 -4.13 -25.51 5.03
N VAL A 59 -5.30 -25.25 4.41
CA VAL A 59 -5.49 -24.11 3.49
C VAL A 59 -5.19 -22.79 4.21
N LEU A 60 -5.73 -22.58 5.42
CA LEU A 60 -5.44 -21.39 6.22
C LEU A 60 -3.95 -21.28 6.56
N GLY A 61 -3.28 -22.38 6.91
CA GLY A 61 -1.84 -22.37 7.17
C GLY A 61 -1.00 -21.91 5.97
N PHE A 62 -1.33 -22.34 4.74
CA PHE A 62 -0.66 -21.82 3.54
C PHE A 62 -0.92 -20.32 3.33
N LEU A 63 -2.15 -19.87 3.55
CA LEU A 63 -2.49 -18.45 3.45
C LEU A 63 -1.78 -17.61 4.52
N GLU A 64 -1.68 -18.11 5.75
CA GLU A 64 -0.93 -17.47 6.84
C GLU A 64 0.55 -17.33 6.51
N VAL A 65 1.18 -18.36 5.93
CA VAL A 65 2.58 -18.28 5.47
C VAL A 65 2.73 -17.21 4.38
N ALA A 66 1.85 -17.17 3.37
CA ALA A 66 1.89 -16.14 2.33
C ALA A 66 1.77 -14.73 2.92
N LEU A 67 0.81 -14.53 3.85
CA LEU A 67 0.58 -13.26 4.53
C LEU A 67 1.77 -12.87 5.43
N ALA A 68 2.39 -13.82 6.13
CA ALA A 68 3.57 -13.58 6.95
C ALA A 68 4.71 -12.98 6.12
N PHE A 69 4.99 -13.54 4.94
CA PHE A 69 5.98 -12.99 4.02
C PHE A 69 5.61 -11.61 3.49
N LYS A 70 4.32 -11.27 3.38
CA LYS A 70 3.89 -9.90 3.01
C LYS A 70 4.18 -8.90 4.13
N PHE A 71 3.97 -9.27 5.39
CA PHE A 71 4.33 -8.36 6.48
C PHE A 71 5.85 -8.24 6.63
N LEU A 72 6.58 -9.32 6.39
CA LEU A 72 8.03 -9.32 6.37
C LEU A 72 8.59 -8.45 5.23
N SER A 73 8.01 -8.49 4.03
CA SER A 73 8.44 -7.64 2.92
C SER A 73 8.18 -6.15 3.18
N ASN A 74 7.07 -5.81 3.86
CA ASN A 74 6.83 -4.44 4.30
C ASN A 74 7.92 -3.96 5.28
N ALA A 75 8.31 -4.81 6.25
CA ALA A 75 9.36 -4.49 7.19
C ALA A 75 10.72 -4.32 6.49
N ASP A 76 11.05 -5.24 5.57
CA ASP A 76 12.26 -5.21 4.74
C ASP A 76 12.39 -3.91 3.93
N LEU A 77 11.29 -3.46 3.31
CA LEU A 77 11.23 -2.21 2.55
C LEU A 77 11.43 -0.98 3.44
N VAL A 78 10.69 -0.91 4.54
CA VAL A 78 10.69 0.24 5.44
C VAL A 78 12.03 0.39 6.18
N MET A 79 12.67 -0.73 6.50
CA MET A 79 13.97 -0.77 7.20
C MET A 79 15.18 -0.82 6.25
N HIS A 80 14.96 -0.86 4.93
CA HIS A 80 16.00 -0.94 3.90
C HIS A 80 16.96 -2.14 4.05
N TRP A 81 16.44 -3.30 4.46
CA TRP A 81 17.27 -4.49 4.66
C TRP A 81 17.77 -5.13 3.36
N GLY A 82 17.00 -5.04 2.27
CA GLY A 82 17.42 -5.58 0.97
C GLY A 82 17.23 -7.09 0.79
N LEU A 83 16.54 -7.78 1.71
CA LEU A 83 16.43 -9.24 1.75
C LEU A 83 15.29 -9.78 0.90
N LEU A 84 14.12 -9.13 0.90
CA LEU A 84 12.90 -9.59 0.21
C LEU A 84 12.55 -8.70 -0.97
N LYS A 85 13.46 -8.64 -1.93
CA LYS A 85 13.21 -8.01 -3.24
C LYS A 85 11.98 -8.64 -3.93
N ARG A 86 11.34 -7.87 -4.80
CA ARG A 86 10.04 -8.23 -5.42
C ARG A 86 10.02 -9.64 -5.99
N GLU A 87 11.05 -10.04 -6.73
CA GLU A 87 11.13 -11.34 -7.38
C GLU A 87 11.26 -12.49 -6.37
N MET A 88 12.00 -12.29 -5.27
CA MET A 88 12.09 -13.28 -4.19
C MET A 88 10.75 -13.41 -3.47
N PHE A 89 10.09 -12.29 -3.18
CA PHE A 89 8.76 -12.28 -2.57
C PHE A 89 7.73 -13.05 -3.44
N ILE A 90 7.67 -12.72 -4.73
CA ILE A 90 6.75 -13.39 -5.67
C ILE A 90 7.14 -14.86 -5.85
N GLY A 91 8.43 -15.19 -5.90
CA GLY A 91 8.91 -16.57 -5.97
C GLY A 91 8.46 -17.41 -4.77
N ILE A 92 8.55 -16.88 -3.55
CA ILE A 92 8.04 -17.53 -2.35
C ILE A 92 6.53 -17.75 -2.46
N TRP A 93 5.79 -16.75 -2.93
CA TRP A 93 4.35 -16.87 -3.14
C TRP A 93 4.00 -17.95 -4.18
N ILE A 94 4.72 -18.02 -5.30
CA ILE A 94 4.54 -19.08 -6.29
C ILE A 94 4.73 -20.46 -5.65
N VAL A 95 5.77 -20.65 -4.85
CA VAL A 95 6.03 -21.93 -4.16
C VAL A 95 4.89 -22.26 -3.18
N VAL A 96 4.49 -21.30 -2.35
CA VAL A 96 3.42 -21.48 -1.35
C VAL A 96 2.10 -21.86 -2.04
N PHE A 97 1.69 -21.13 -3.08
CA PHE A 97 0.44 -21.39 -3.78
C PHE A 97 0.51 -22.65 -4.67
N ALA A 98 1.66 -22.98 -5.26
CA ALA A 98 1.85 -24.24 -5.97
C ALA A 98 1.68 -25.45 -5.04
N LEU A 99 2.30 -25.41 -3.85
CA LEU A 99 2.14 -26.45 -2.83
C LEU A 99 0.69 -26.55 -2.35
N LEU A 100 0.00 -25.42 -2.17
CA LEU A 100 -1.42 -25.39 -1.85
C LEU A 100 -2.27 -26.03 -2.97
N THR A 101 -1.97 -25.75 -4.24
CA THR A 101 -2.65 -26.37 -5.38
C THR A 101 -2.41 -27.88 -5.42
N LEU A 102 -1.17 -28.34 -5.24
CA LEU A 102 -0.85 -29.78 -5.16
C LEU A 102 -1.54 -30.46 -3.98
N TYR A 103 -1.60 -29.80 -2.83
CA TYR A 103 -2.38 -30.24 -1.69
C TYR A 103 -3.86 -30.36 -2.07
N LEU A 104 -4.47 -29.35 -2.68
CA LEU A 104 -5.89 -29.37 -3.05
C LEU A 104 -6.23 -30.45 -4.09
N PHE A 105 -5.35 -30.77 -5.03
CA PHE A 105 -5.56 -31.93 -5.91
C PHE A 105 -5.29 -33.29 -5.24
N GLY A 106 -4.76 -33.30 -4.02
CA GLY A 106 -4.55 -34.51 -3.23
C GLY A 106 -3.22 -35.22 -3.52
N PHE A 107 -2.30 -34.57 -4.23
CA PHE A 107 -0.93 -35.05 -4.44
C PHE A 107 -0.09 -34.99 -3.15
N ILE A 108 -0.38 -34.01 -2.28
CA ILE A 108 0.22 -33.88 -0.95
C ILE A 108 -0.84 -34.23 0.10
N ARG A 109 -0.45 -34.98 1.13
CA ARG A 109 -1.29 -35.32 2.29
C ARG A 109 -0.50 -35.16 3.57
N PHE A 110 -1.13 -34.62 4.60
CA PHE A 110 -0.59 -34.50 5.95
C PHE A 110 -1.07 -35.64 6.86
N LYS A 111 -0.38 -35.87 7.98
CA LYS A 111 -0.63 -36.99 8.90
C LYS A 111 -2.08 -37.10 9.40
N HIS A 112 -2.79 -35.98 9.53
CA HIS A 112 -4.15 -35.91 10.02
C HIS A 112 -5.22 -35.80 8.92
N ASP A 113 -4.83 -35.94 7.64
CA ASP A 113 -5.78 -35.95 6.54
C ASP A 113 -6.55 -37.28 6.48
N SER A 114 -7.85 -37.18 6.26
CA SER A 114 -8.67 -38.36 5.97
C SER A 114 -8.35 -38.92 4.58
N PRO A 115 -8.41 -40.25 4.38
CA PRO A 115 -8.17 -40.85 3.08
C PRO A 115 -9.17 -40.33 2.03
N ILE A 116 -8.64 -39.78 0.93
CA ILE A 116 -9.44 -39.22 -0.15
C ILE A 116 -9.91 -40.35 -1.06
N LYS A 117 -11.17 -40.78 -0.92
CA LYS A 117 -11.79 -41.78 -1.81
C LYS A 117 -12.27 -41.17 -3.14
N LYS A 118 -12.78 -39.93 -3.10
CA LYS A 118 -13.16 -39.11 -4.27
C LYS A 118 -12.81 -37.65 -3.97
N LEU A 119 -12.32 -36.93 -4.97
CA LEU A 119 -11.97 -35.51 -4.80
C LEU A 119 -13.26 -34.68 -4.66
N PRO A 120 -13.49 -33.98 -3.54
CA PRO A 120 -14.67 -33.13 -3.39
C PRO A 120 -14.67 -31.99 -4.41
N LYS A 121 -15.85 -31.64 -4.96
CA LYS A 121 -15.99 -30.56 -5.96
C LYS A 121 -15.41 -29.23 -5.48
N VAL A 122 -15.63 -28.88 -4.20
CA VAL A 122 -15.10 -27.66 -3.59
C VAL A 122 -13.58 -27.64 -3.61
N ARG A 123 -12.93 -28.77 -3.26
CA ARG A 123 -11.47 -28.91 -3.27
C ARG A 123 -10.92 -28.79 -4.70
N MET A 124 -11.63 -29.34 -5.68
CA MET A 124 -11.30 -29.23 -7.10
C MET A 124 -11.37 -27.78 -7.61
N ILE A 125 -12.46 -27.07 -7.34
CA ILE A 125 -12.64 -25.67 -7.73
C ILE A 125 -11.56 -24.80 -7.07
N LEU A 126 -11.34 -24.98 -5.77
CA LEU A 126 -10.31 -24.23 -5.06
C LEU A 126 -8.89 -24.56 -5.58
N GLY A 127 -8.63 -25.82 -5.93
CA GLY A 127 -7.39 -26.24 -6.57
C GLY A 127 -7.18 -25.57 -7.93
N LEU A 128 -8.22 -25.50 -8.76
CA LEU A 128 -8.17 -24.78 -10.03
C LEU A 128 -7.95 -23.28 -9.85
N LEU A 129 -8.64 -22.65 -8.90
CA LEU A 129 -8.48 -21.22 -8.62
C LEU A 129 -7.08 -20.89 -8.11
N THR A 130 -6.57 -21.67 -7.15
CA THR A 130 -5.20 -21.49 -6.63
C THR A 130 -4.14 -21.79 -7.69
N GLY A 131 -4.38 -22.77 -8.56
CA GLY A 131 -3.49 -23.07 -9.69
C GLY A 131 -3.46 -21.95 -10.72
N ALA A 132 -4.62 -21.43 -11.11
CA ALA A 132 -4.73 -20.27 -11.99
C ALA A 132 -4.06 -19.02 -11.38
N PHE A 133 -4.26 -18.80 -10.08
CA PHE A 133 -3.57 -17.74 -9.35
C PHE A 133 -2.04 -17.93 -9.35
N THR A 134 -1.56 -19.14 -9.11
CA THR A 134 -0.12 -19.46 -9.18
C THR A 134 0.46 -19.14 -10.55
N LEU A 135 -0.22 -19.54 -11.64
CA LEU A 135 0.20 -19.22 -13.01
C LEU A 135 0.20 -17.71 -13.27
N TYR A 136 -0.79 -17.00 -12.75
CA TYR A 136 -0.85 -15.54 -12.85
C TYR A 136 0.36 -14.84 -12.17
N LEU A 137 0.93 -15.41 -11.11
CA LEU A 137 2.10 -14.85 -10.44
C LEU A 137 3.41 -15.03 -11.22
N VAL A 138 3.50 -16.05 -12.09
CA VAL A 138 4.76 -16.44 -12.77
C VAL A 138 5.44 -15.29 -13.53
N PRO A 139 4.74 -14.45 -14.32
CA PRO A 139 5.37 -13.32 -14.99
C PRO A 139 6.05 -12.33 -14.01
N GLY A 140 5.59 -12.27 -12.76
CA GLY A 140 6.08 -11.36 -11.74
C GLY A 140 7.53 -11.57 -11.29
N VAL A 141 8.12 -12.75 -11.51
CA VAL A 141 9.56 -12.99 -11.23
C VAL A 141 10.47 -12.60 -12.41
N THR A 142 9.88 -12.30 -13.56
CA THR A 142 10.63 -11.98 -14.78
C THR A 142 10.84 -10.47 -14.93
N ASN A 143 11.84 -10.06 -15.71
CA ASN A 143 12.02 -8.65 -16.10
C ASN A 143 11.34 -8.32 -17.44
N THR A 144 10.09 -8.77 -17.61
CA THR A 144 9.30 -8.52 -18.82
C THR A 144 8.22 -7.48 -18.56
N LYS A 145 7.59 -6.96 -19.63
CA LYS A 145 6.45 -6.03 -19.54
C LYS A 145 5.28 -6.57 -18.70
N TYR A 146 5.18 -7.89 -18.56
CA TYR A 146 4.10 -8.58 -17.85
C TYR A 146 4.38 -8.78 -16.36
N ASN A 147 5.50 -8.28 -15.83
CA ASN A 147 5.83 -8.39 -14.41
C ASN A 147 4.96 -7.53 -13.47
N ASN A 148 4.17 -6.62 -14.05
CA ASN A 148 3.19 -5.84 -13.32
C ASN A 148 1.91 -6.66 -13.09
N LEU A 149 1.75 -7.16 -11.87
CA LEU A 149 0.63 -7.99 -11.44
C LEU A 149 -0.53 -7.13 -10.94
N SER A 150 -1.26 -6.49 -11.87
CA SER A 150 -2.34 -5.53 -11.58
C SER A 150 -3.45 -6.04 -10.64
N LEU A 151 -3.84 -7.33 -10.69
CA LEU A 151 -4.89 -7.91 -9.84
C LEU A 151 -4.51 -7.94 -8.36
N ILE A 152 -3.22 -7.99 -8.06
CA ILE A 152 -2.69 -7.93 -6.69
C ILE A 152 -1.93 -6.64 -6.45
N SER A 153 -2.24 -5.59 -7.21
CA SER A 153 -1.58 -4.30 -7.11
C SER A 153 -1.57 -3.77 -5.67
N GLY A 154 -0.38 -3.36 -5.25
CA GLY A 154 -0.06 -2.94 -3.89
C GLY A 154 0.15 -4.04 -2.85
N PHE A 155 0.09 -5.32 -3.23
CA PHE A 155 0.47 -6.43 -2.36
C PHE A 155 1.95 -6.79 -2.46
N PRO A 156 2.54 -6.97 -3.67
CA PRO A 156 3.97 -7.18 -3.81
C PRO A 156 4.79 -5.91 -3.53
N PRO A 157 6.09 -6.04 -3.21
CA PRO A 157 7.02 -4.92 -3.22
C PRO A 157 7.00 -4.17 -4.56
N PRO A 158 7.27 -2.86 -4.58
CA PRO A 158 7.19 -2.03 -5.79
C PRO A 158 8.18 -2.48 -6.89
N LEU A 159 7.88 -2.14 -8.14
CA LEU A 159 8.67 -2.54 -9.31
C LEU A 159 10.15 -2.09 -9.26
N TYR A 160 10.44 -0.96 -8.60
CA TYR A 160 11.81 -0.48 -8.43
C TYR A 160 12.61 -1.28 -7.37
N TYR A 161 11.93 -2.03 -6.48
CA TYR A 161 12.57 -2.84 -5.45
C TYR A 161 12.85 -4.25 -5.96
N SER A 162 13.72 -4.31 -6.97
CA SER A 162 13.96 -5.48 -7.79
C SER A 162 15.39 -6.02 -7.64
N ILE A 163 15.57 -7.31 -7.92
CA ILE A 163 16.89 -7.92 -8.13
C ILE A 163 17.54 -7.43 -9.42
N TYR A 164 16.74 -6.98 -10.40
CA TYR A 164 17.23 -6.52 -11.68
C TYR A 164 17.72 -5.06 -11.59
N PRO A 165 18.80 -4.69 -12.30
CA PRO A 165 19.31 -3.32 -12.33
C PRO A 165 18.25 -2.32 -12.78
N GLN A 166 18.04 -1.28 -11.98
CA GLN A 166 17.11 -0.20 -12.30
C GLN A 166 17.83 0.97 -12.96
N LYS A 167 17.24 1.54 -14.01
CA LYS A 167 17.79 2.70 -14.73
C LYS A 167 17.59 4.03 -13.99
N SER A 168 16.65 4.08 -13.06
CA SER A 168 16.32 5.28 -12.29
C SER A 168 15.94 4.89 -10.86
N GLN A 169 16.31 5.74 -9.91
CA GLN A 169 15.87 5.62 -8.51
C GLN A 169 14.43 6.11 -8.30
N CYS A 170 13.83 6.70 -9.35
CA CYS A 170 12.50 7.25 -9.35
C CYS A 170 11.44 6.29 -9.88
N ILE A 171 10.25 6.42 -9.29
CA ILE A 171 9.06 5.66 -9.66
C ILE A 171 8.76 5.87 -11.15
N LEU A 172 8.54 4.79 -11.89
CA LEU A 172 8.23 4.79 -13.33
C LEU A 172 9.22 5.56 -14.22
N SER A 173 10.48 5.72 -13.76
CA SER A 173 11.49 6.55 -14.44
C SER A 173 11.04 8.00 -14.67
N LEU A 174 10.17 8.52 -13.80
CA LEU A 174 9.77 9.92 -13.80
C LEU A 174 10.87 10.81 -13.25
N ASN A 175 10.82 12.10 -13.56
CA ASN A 175 11.72 13.10 -12.99
C ASN A 175 11.28 13.39 -11.55
N CYS A 176 11.92 12.73 -10.57
CA CYS A 176 11.53 12.83 -9.18
C CYS A 176 12.71 13.05 -8.24
N THR A 177 12.38 13.44 -7.01
CA THR A 177 13.29 13.40 -5.87
C THR A 177 12.54 12.96 -4.61
N LYS A 178 13.30 12.52 -3.60
CA LYS A 178 12.79 12.21 -2.24
C LYS A 178 13.09 13.33 -1.24
N ASP A 179 13.63 14.45 -1.72
CA ASP A 179 13.99 15.62 -0.92
C ASP A 179 13.18 16.84 -1.37
N TYR A 180 12.53 17.50 -0.42
CA TYR A 180 11.66 18.63 -0.71
C TYR A 180 12.44 19.83 -1.26
N ASP A 181 13.57 20.18 -0.63
CA ASP A 181 14.35 21.37 -0.97
C ASP A 181 14.99 21.21 -2.35
N GLN A 182 15.50 20.02 -2.65
CA GLN A 182 15.97 19.67 -3.99
C GLN A 182 14.83 19.77 -5.02
N GLY A 183 13.63 19.30 -4.68
CA GLY A 183 12.47 19.37 -5.56
C GLY A 183 12.09 20.81 -5.87
N LEU A 184 12.12 21.69 -4.86
CA LEU A 184 11.82 23.11 -5.00
C LEU A 184 12.86 23.83 -5.85
N GLN A 185 14.14 23.50 -5.69
CA GLN A 185 15.20 23.99 -6.55
C GLN A 185 14.98 23.56 -8.01
N MET A 186 14.75 22.27 -8.27
CA MET A 186 14.48 21.75 -9.61
C MET A 186 13.25 22.41 -10.25
N ALA A 187 12.20 22.65 -9.46
CA ALA A 187 10.98 23.34 -9.89
C ALA A 187 11.26 24.78 -10.32
N ARG A 188 12.08 25.51 -9.55
CA ARG A 188 12.51 26.88 -9.87
C ARG A 188 13.37 26.93 -11.13
N GLU A 189 14.34 26.04 -11.25
CA GLU A 189 15.24 25.97 -12.41
C GLU A 189 14.52 25.62 -13.71
N GLN A 190 13.53 24.71 -13.64
CA GLN A 190 12.80 24.23 -14.82
C GLN A 190 11.50 24.99 -15.09
N GLY A 191 11.12 25.91 -14.20
CA GLY A 191 9.87 26.67 -14.30
C GLY A 191 8.61 25.79 -14.22
N LYS A 192 8.66 24.67 -13.49
CA LYS A 192 7.56 23.69 -13.41
C LYS A 192 6.95 23.64 -12.01
N PRO A 193 5.64 23.37 -11.86
CA PRO A 193 5.04 23.10 -10.57
C PRO A 193 5.57 21.81 -9.95
N MET A 194 5.55 21.75 -8.62
CA MET A 194 5.82 20.53 -7.88
C MET A 194 4.54 19.73 -7.69
N LEU A 195 4.63 18.42 -7.91
CA LEU A 195 3.67 17.44 -7.42
C LEU A 195 4.30 16.72 -6.23
N ILE A 196 3.85 17.06 -5.02
CA ILE A 196 4.25 16.35 -3.81
C ILE A 196 3.37 15.12 -3.66
N ASP A 197 4.02 13.98 -3.49
CA ASP A 197 3.43 12.68 -3.26
C ASP A 197 3.82 12.23 -1.84
N PHE A 198 2.95 12.47 -0.86
CA PHE A 198 3.09 11.87 0.46
C PHE A 198 2.70 10.40 0.35
N THR A 199 3.72 9.55 0.43
CA THR A 199 3.62 8.13 0.13
C THR A 199 4.23 7.30 1.26
N GLY A 200 4.17 5.99 1.10
CA GLY A 200 4.88 5.07 1.97
C GLY A 200 5.32 3.83 1.21
N TYR A 201 6.40 3.20 1.69
CA TYR A 201 6.87 1.93 1.15
C TYR A 201 5.83 0.82 1.36
N ALA A 202 5.19 0.78 2.53
CA ALA A 202 4.18 -0.21 2.89
C ALA A 202 2.74 0.20 2.50
N CYS A 203 2.58 1.31 1.79
CA CYS A 203 1.28 1.89 1.44
C CYS A 203 0.64 1.22 0.21
N VAL A 204 -0.31 0.29 0.45
CA VAL A 204 -1.04 -0.45 -0.60
C VAL A 204 -1.75 0.48 -1.58
N ASN A 205 -2.46 1.49 -1.08
CA ASN A 205 -3.21 2.43 -1.93
C ASN A 205 -2.29 3.31 -2.77
N CYS A 206 -1.10 3.65 -2.27
CA CYS A 206 -0.10 4.41 -3.02
C CYS A 206 0.41 3.58 -4.20
N ARG A 207 0.78 2.31 -3.95
CA ARG A 207 1.20 1.39 -5.02
C ARG A 207 0.09 1.19 -6.06
N ARG A 208 -1.18 1.13 -5.65
CA ARG A 208 -2.32 1.03 -6.58
C ARG A 208 -2.46 2.23 -7.49
N MET A 209 -2.25 3.43 -6.96
CA MET A 209 -2.22 4.65 -7.78
C MET A 209 -1.07 4.61 -8.78
N GLU A 210 0.13 4.26 -8.33
CA GLU A 210 1.30 4.16 -9.20
C GLU A 210 1.13 3.13 -10.31
N GLU A 211 0.63 1.93 -9.99
CA GLU A 211 0.55 0.82 -10.94
C GLU A 211 -0.64 0.92 -11.91
N ASN A 212 -1.75 1.55 -11.51
CA ASN A 212 -2.99 1.57 -12.30
C ASN A 212 -3.40 2.96 -12.81
N VAL A 213 -3.01 4.05 -12.14
CA VAL A 213 -3.40 5.42 -12.51
C VAL A 213 -2.24 6.17 -13.16
N TRP A 214 -1.07 6.19 -12.52
CA TRP A 214 0.11 6.91 -13.03
C TRP A 214 0.70 6.28 -14.30
N THR A 215 0.40 5.00 -14.55
CA THR A 215 0.77 4.29 -15.79
C THR A 215 -0.14 4.62 -16.97
N GLN A 216 -1.29 5.29 -16.76
CA GLN A 216 -2.19 5.64 -17.85
C GLN A 216 -1.54 6.67 -18.77
N PRO A 217 -1.59 6.51 -20.11
CA PRO A 217 -0.78 7.31 -21.04
C PRO A 217 -0.91 8.82 -20.87
N ALA A 218 -2.13 9.33 -20.68
CA ALA A 218 -2.39 10.77 -20.51
C ALA A 218 -1.82 11.30 -19.18
N VAL A 219 -2.04 10.57 -18.08
CA VAL A 219 -1.52 10.91 -16.75
C VAL A 219 0.01 10.86 -16.76
N TYR A 220 0.58 9.75 -17.22
CA TYR A 220 2.03 9.54 -17.30
C TYR A 220 2.72 10.66 -18.08
N LYS A 221 2.13 11.08 -19.21
CA LYS A 221 2.66 12.18 -20.03
C LYS A 221 2.74 13.48 -19.24
N LEU A 222 1.68 13.89 -18.55
CA LEU A 222 1.69 15.11 -17.74
C LEU A 222 2.71 15.02 -16.60
N LEU A 223 2.71 13.91 -15.86
CA LEU A 223 3.65 13.67 -14.76
C LEU A 223 5.11 13.78 -15.22
N LYS A 224 5.43 13.23 -16.40
CA LYS A 224 6.78 13.23 -16.95
C LYS A 224 7.20 14.60 -17.50
N GLU A 225 6.31 15.29 -18.19
CA GLU A 225 6.67 16.49 -18.95
C GLU A 225 6.47 17.79 -18.16
N LYS A 226 5.44 17.84 -17.31
CA LYS A 226 4.93 19.09 -16.73
C LYS A 226 5.19 19.27 -15.24
N PHE A 227 5.50 18.21 -14.50
CA PHE A 227 5.72 18.30 -13.06
C PHE A 227 7.14 17.93 -12.65
N ILE A 228 7.58 18.48 -11.52
CA ILE A 228 8.67 17.90 -10.71
C ILE A 228 8.01 17.09 -9.60
N ILE A 229 8.29 15.79 -9.54
CA ILE A 229 7.66 14.90 -8.55
C ILE A 229 8.53 14.85 -7.30
N VAL A 230 7.92 15.07 -6.14
CA VAL A 230 8.59 15.01 -4.85
C VAL A 230 7.90 13.94 -4.00
N SER A 231 8.47 12.74 -3.96
CA SER A 231 7.90 11.61 -3.23
C SER A 231 8.45 11.56 -1.80
N LEU A 232 7.61 11.95 -0.84
CA LEU A 232 7.94 12.06 0.58
C LEU A 232 7.43 10.82 1.32
N TYR A 233 8.35 9.93 1.69
CA TYR A 233 8.03 8.66 2.34
C TYR A 233 7.86 8.85 3.84
N VAL A 234 6.61 8.77 4.31
CA VAL A 234 6.27 9.02 5.73
C VAL A 234 6.55 7.84 6.65
N ASP A 235 6.76 6.65 6.08
CA ASP A 235 7.06 5.42 6.82
C ASP A 235 8.54 5.05 6.77
N ASP A 236 9.41 5.85 6.15
CA ASP A 236 10.84 5.57 5.99
C ASP A 236 11.57 5.55 7.34
N LYS A 237 12.15 4.39 7.72
CA LYS A 237 12.90 4.23 8.98
C LYS A 237 14.38 4.55 8.88
N LYS A 238 14.85 5.07 7.74
CA LYS A 238 16.20 5.61 7.63
C LYS A 238 16.37 6.75 8.64
N LYS A 239 17.36 6.62 9.52
CA LYS A 239 17.72 7.67 10.48
C LYS A 239 18.24 8.90 9.75
N LEU A 240 17.82 10.07 10.22
CA LEU A 240 18.42 11.34 9.82
C LEU A 240 19.84 11.43 10.38
N PRO A 241 20.75 12.17 9.73
CA PRO A 241 22.04 12.53 10.33
C PRO A 241 21.83 13.15 11.71
N ALA A 242 22.72 12.89 12.67
CA ALA A 242 22.55 13.36 14.05
C ALA A 242 22.35 14.89 14.16
N ALA A 243 22.97 15.66 13.26
CA ALA A 243 22.83 17.12 13.19
C ALA A 243 21.44 17.59 12.70
N GLU A 244 20.68 16.73 12.04
CA GLU A 244 19.33 17.01 11.52
C GLU A 244 18.23 16.41 12.40
N GLN A 245 18.58 15.76 13.51
CA GLN A 245 17.60 15.25 14.47
C GLN A 245 17.23 16.36 15.46
N PHE A 246 15.93 16.53 15.71
CA PHE A 246 15.43 17.58 16.59
C PHE A 246 14.09 17.19 17.21
N THR A 247 13.72 17.82 18.31
CA THR A 247 12.36 17.73 18.86
C THR A 247 11.51 18.85 18.26
N TYR A 248 10.36 18.48 17.71
CA TYR A 248 9.39 19.42 17.16
C TYR A 248 8.18 19.54 18.10
N THR A 249 7.73 20.77 18.34
CA THR A 249 6.48 21.02 19.06
C THR A 249 5.38 21.31 18.05
N THR A 250 4.35 20.48 18.01
CA THR A 250 3.21 20.64 17.11
C THR A 250 2.40 21.88 17.45
N LYS A 251 1.57 22.33 16.51
CA LYS A 251 0.61 23.43 16.74
C LYS A 251 -0.34 23.18 17.93
N ASP A 252 -0.56 21.91 18.28
CA ASP A 252 -1.39 21.48 19.41
C ASP A 252 -0.60 21.38 20.73
N GLY A 253 0.69 21.76 20.74
CA GLY A 253 1.54 21.79 21.92
C GLY A 253 2.18 20.45 22.30
N LEU A 254 2.02 19.42 21.47
CA LEU A 254 2.64 18.11 21.70
C LEU A 254 4.09 18.09 21.19
N THR A 255 5.00 17.53 21.97
CA THR A 255 6.39 17.34 21.54
C THR A 255 6.57 15.99 20.86
N LYS A 256 7.34 15.97 19.77
CA LYS A 256 7.67 14.78 19.00
C LYS A 256 9.12 14.82 18.57
N ASP A 257 9.85 13.74 18.80
CA ASP A 257 11.22 13.60 18.32
C ASP A 257 11.23 13.22 16.83
N ILE A 258 11.98 13.98 16.05
CA ILE A 258 12.18 13.78 14.61
C ILE A 258 13.54 13.13 14.42
N THR A 259 13.54 11.79 14.30
CA THR A 259 14.78 10.99 14.24
C THR A 259 14.96 10.26 12.92
N THR A 260 13.87 10.02 12.19
CA THR A 260 13.86 9.35 10.88
C THR A 260 13.30 10.24 9.78
N VAL A 261 13.60 9.88 8.53
CA VAL A 261 13.04 10.52 7.33
C VAL A 261 11.50 10.47 7.38
N GLY A 262 10.93 9.33 7.79
CA GLY A 262 9.49 9.18 7.97
C GLY A 262 8.93 10.11 9.03
N ASP A 263 9.59 10.27 10.18
CA ASP A 263 9.14 11.21 11.22
C ASP A 263 9.07 12.64 10.68
N LYS A 264 10.10 13.07 9.92
CA LYS A 264 10.18 14.40 9.29
C LYS A 264 9.00 14.63 8.36
N TRP A 265 8.76 13.72 7.42
CA TRP A 265 7.72 13.90 6.40
C TRP A 265 6.30 13.67 6.93
N ALA A 266 6.11 12.75 7.87
CA ALA A 266 4.83 12.56 8.55
C ALA A 266 4.43 13.83 9.31
N THR A 267 5.36 14.41 10.08
CA THR A 267 5.11 15.66 10.81
C THR A 267 4.89 16.84 9.87
N PHE A 268 5.69 16.94 8.80
CA PHE A 268 5.49 17.97 7.78
C PHE A 268 4.09 17.87 7.15
N GLN A 269 3.61 16.65 6.86
CA GLN A 269 2.27 16.44 6.31
C GLN A 269 1.17 16.91 7.27
N THR A 270 1.25 16.51 8.54
CA THR A 270 0.22 16.84 9.53
C THR A 270 0.16 18.33 9.84
N GLU A 271 1.32 18.97 10.00
CA GLU A 271 1.37 20.39 10.40
C GLU A 271 0.95 21.35 9.29
N ASN A 272 1.27 21.02 8.03
CA ASN A 272 0.99 21.88 6.89
C ASN A 272 -0.36 21.59 6.23
N PHE A 273 -0.78 20.32 6.19
CA PHE A 273 -1.99 19.91 5.47
C PHE A 273 -3.10 19.35 6.37
N LYS A 274 -2.88 19.27 7.68
CA LYS A 274 -3.84 18.67 8.65
C LYS A 274 -4.32 17.29 8.21
N ASN A 275 -3.40 16.49 7.67
CA ASN A 275 -3.69 15.18 7.11
C ASN A 275 -2.54 14.20 7.45
N ASN A 276 -2.88 12.93 7.68
CA ASN A 276 -1.91 11.86 7.98
C ASN A 276 -2.17 10.59 7.15
N SER A 277 -3.00 10.69 6.10
CA SER A 277 -3.36 9.59 5.23
C SER A 277 -2.44 9.53 4.02
N GLN A 278 -2.22 8.33 3.50
CA GLN A 278 -1.45 8.11 2.27
C GLN A 278 -2.23 7.18 1.33
N PRO A 279 -2.20 7.42 0.01
CA PRO A 279 -1.50 8.51 -0.66
C PRO A 279 -2.15 9.87 -0.39
N TRP A 280 -1.35 10.93 -0.42
CA TRP A 280 -1.83 12.32 -0.36
C TRP A 280 -1.03 13.19 -1.31
N TYR A 281 -1.71 13.78 -2.28
CA TYR A 281 -1.12 14.52 -3.39
C TYR A 281 -1.36 16.01 -3.27
N VAL A 282 -0.31 16.80 -3.48
CA VAL A 282 -0.34 18.26 -3.41
C VAL A 282 0.30 18.84 -4.66
N ILE A 283 -0.37 19.76 -5.35
CA ILE A 283 0.25 20.56 -6.41
C ILE A 283 0.57 21.95 -5.87
N MET A 284 1.81 22.38 -6.01
CA MET A 284 2.24 23.72 -5.58
C MET A 284 3.15 24.40 -6.60
N ASN A 285 3.18 25.72 -6.55
CA ASN A 285 4.08 26.54 -7.37
C ASN A 285 5.46 26.70 -6.71
N THR A 286 6.36 27.42 -7.38
CA THR A 286 7.74 27.68 -6.93
C THR A 286 7.87 28.66 -5.75
N ASN A 287 6.75 29.27 -5.34
CA ASN A 287 6.62 30.09 -4.12
C ASN A 287 5.86 29.33 -3.02
N GLU A 288 5.74 28.00 -3.16
CA GLU A 288 5.14 27.11 -2.15
C GLU A 288 3.65 27.39 -1.86
N ALA A 289 2.96 28.03 -2.82
CA ALA A 289 1.51 28.20 -2.79
C ALA A 289 0.79 27.05 -3.48
N LEU A 290 -0.36 26.65 -2.93
CA LEU A 290 -1.21 25.58 -3.46
C LEU A 290 -1.88 25.98 -4.77
N MET A 291 -1.83 25.09 -5.76
CA MET A 291 -2.51 25.27 -7.06
C MET A 291 -3.93 24.66 -7.07
N THR A 292 -4.15 23.64 -6.25
CA THR A 292 -5.45 22.98 -6.07
C THR A 292 -5.62 22.56 -4.62
N HIS A 293 -6.85 22.17 -4.26
CA HIS A 293 -7.06 21.42 -3.04
C HIS A 293 -6.34 20.06 -3.13
N PRO A 294 -5.56 19.67 -2.12
CA PRO A 294 -4.93 18.36 -2.06
C PRO A 294 -5.94 17.21 -2.12
N VAL A 295 -5.54 16.08 -2.69
CA VAL A 295 -6.40 14.90 -2.86
C VAL A 295 -5.72 13.64 -2.32
N GLY A 296 -6.52 12.70 -1.83
CA GLY A 296 -6.05 11.42 -1.31
C GLY A 296 -6.00 10.32 -2.36
N TYR A 297 -6.57 9.16 -2.04
CA TYR A 297 -6.70 8.04 -2.98
C TYR A 297 -7.79 8.31 -4.03
N VAL A 298 -7.37 8.44 -5.30
CA VAL A 298 -8.24 8.73 -6.46
C VAL A 298 -8.07 7.63 -7.52
N PRO A 299 -8.73 6.47 -7.39
CA PRO A 299 -8.49 5.32 -8.27
C PRO A 299 -8.97 5.51 -9.71
N ASP A 300 -9.82 6.52 -9.97
CA ASP A 300 -10.26 6.87 -11.31
C ASP A 300 -9.23 7.75 -12.00
N ALA A 301 -8.66 7.24 -13.10
CA ALA A 301 -7.59 7.95 -13.81
C ALA A 301 -8.06 9.21 -14.52
N ALA A 302 -9.33 9.30 -14.94
CA ALA A 302 -9.86 10.49 -15.58
C ALA A 302 -10.11 11.60 -14.55
N GLU A 303 -10.56 11.25 -13.34
CA GLU A 303 -10.67 12.18 -12.21
C GLU A 303 -9.29 12.71 -11.80
N TYR A 304 -8.30 11.82 -11.65
CA TYR A 304 -6.94 12.22 -11.31
C TYR A 304 -6.32 13.11 -12.40
N LEU A 305 -6.55 12.79 -13.67
CA LEU A 305 -6.09 13.59 -14.81
C LEU A 305 -6.66 15.01 -14.76
N LYS A 306 -7.97 15.15 -14.55
CA LYS A 306 -8.63 16.47 -14.42
C LYS A 306 -8.04 17.29 -13.28
N TRP A 307 -7.73 16.66 -12.16
CA TRP A 307 -7.09 17.33 -11.03
C TRP A 307 -5.67 17.83 -11.37
N LEU A 308 -4.87 17.03 -12.09
CA LEU A 308 -3.55 17.47 -12.59
C LEU A 308 -3.68 18.66 -13.54
N GLU A 309 -4.61 18.59 -14.50
CA GLU A 309 -4.86 19.66 -15.47
C GLU A 309 -5.30 20.97 -14.80
N ALA A 310 -6.17 20.89 -13.79
CA ALA A 310 -6.59 22.04 -13.01
C ALA A 310 -5.40 22.70 -12.28
N GLY A 311 -4.49 21.90 -11.72
CA GLY A 311 -3.28 22.42 -11.07
C GLY A 311 -2.32 23.09 -12.04
N LEU A 312 -2.14 22.54 -13.24
CA LEU A 312 -1.36 23.18 -14.30
C LEU A 312 -1.98 24.52 -14.73
N ALA A 313 -3.30 24.54 -14.96
CA ALA A 313 -3.99 25.76 -15.35
C ALA A 313 -3.91 26.86 -14.27
N ALA A 314 -3.94 26.50 -12.99
CA ALA A 314 -3.74 27.44 -11.89
C ALA A 314 -2.29 27.97 -11.84
N TYR A 315 -1.32 27.10 -12.11
CA TYR A 315 0.10 27.48 -12.17
C TYR A 315 0.39 28.45 -13.32
N ASP A 316 -0.14 28.18 -14.50
CA ASP A 316 0.03 29.02 -15.69
C ASP A 316 -0.59 30.42 -15.49
N LYS A 317 -1.74 30.50 -14.82
CA LYS A 317 -2.35 31.79 -14.45
C LYS A 317 -1.49 32.59 -13.47
N THR A 318 -0.88 31.91 -12.51
CA THR A 318 -0.06 32.55 -11.47
C THR A 318 1.29 33.02 -12.02
N THR A 319 1.81 32.34 -13.04
CA THR A 319 3.07 32.70 -13.71
C THR A 319 2.89 33.77 -14.79
N ALA A 320 1.77 33.77 -15.52
CA ALA A 320 1.45 34.79 -16.52
C ALA A 320 1.09 36.18 -15.93
N GLY A 321 0.78 36.24 -14.62
CA GLY A 321 0.49 37.48 -13.90
C GLY A 321 1.70 38.15 -13.23
N LYS A 322 2.91 37.60 -13.43
CA LYS A 322 4.19 38.19 -13.00
C LYS A 322 4.95 38.69 -14.22
#